data_AF-L0EWF2-F1
#
_entry.id   AF-L0EWF2-F1
#
_cell.length_a   1.000
_cell.length_b   1.000
_cell.length_c   1.000
_cell.angle_alpha   90.00
_cell.angle_beta   90.00
_cell.angle_gamma   90.00
#
_symmetry.space_group_name_H-M   'P 1'
#
loop_
_entity.id
_entity.type
_entity.pdbx_description
1 polymer ?
#
loop_
_entity_poly.entity_id
_entity_poly.type
_entity_poly.pdbx_seq_one_letter_code
_entity_poly.pdbx_strand_id
1 'polypeptide(L)'
;MKTDRVSFLSLFIIFIIIIIQFPIALAQSTKTKTPSYSSVNIQDQELQEIKTQVKELTKATKTNKSDDNDLTKIKLQADDLSRKISNIISEYHTRLDEIRNRLVELGNPTENPQQPEPSIVVAERSNLISQRAQKTAFLSEADALYNTVDQISKDITEQRNQLFKETLFSRNNVSFSLIEESVSSLWEEISSSFMTFITWALFVWKEK
;
A
#
# COMPACT_ATOMS: atom_id res chain seq x y z
N MET A 1 34.21 88.69 10.57
CA MET A 1 33.26 88.38 11.66
C MET A 1 32.45 87.17 11.25
N LYS A 2 32.51 86.09 12.05
CA LYS A 2 31.79 84.79 11.98
C LYS A 2 32.22 83.83 10.84
N THR A 3 33.20 82.94 11.03
CA THR A 3 33.28 81.67 11.84
C THR A 3 32.59 80.46 11.21
N ASP A 4 33.41 79.65 10.53
CA ASP A 4 33.60 78.19 10.67
C ASP A 4 32.43 77.31 11.10
N ARG A 5 31.88 76.52 10.15
CA ARG A 5 31.29 75.19 10.39
C ARG A 5 31.44 74.27 9.16
N VAL A 6 32.59 74.31 8.48
CA VAL A 6 32.93 73.37 7.39
C VAL A 6 34.14 72.54 7.81
N SER A 7 34.03 71.86 8.96
CA SER A 7 35.07 70.99 9.49
C SER A 7 34.47 70.10 10.57
N PHE A 8 33.56 69.16 10.23
CA PHE A 8 33.16 68.10 11.18
C PHE A 8 32.44 66.87 10.59
N LEU A 9 32.52 66.61 9.29
CA LEU A 9 32.04 65.32 8.75
C LEU A 9 32.88 64.82 7.57
N SER A 10 34.16 65.16 7.55
CA SER A 10 35.19 64.57 6.69
C SER A 10 36.28 63.93 7.58
N LEU A 11 35.83 63.15 8.56
CA LEU A 11 36.69 62.42 9.51
C LEU A 11 35.92 61.20 10.05
N PHE A 12 35.34 60.42 9.14
CA PHE A 12 34.81 59.07 9.43
C PHE A 12 35.17 58.06 8.32
N ILE A 13 36.17 58.42 7.53
CA ILE A 13 36.87 57.58 6.56
C ILE A 13 38.33 57.84 6.90
N ILE A 14 39.12 56.80 7.15
CA ILE A 14 40.47 56.82 7.75
C ILE A 14 40.47 56.67 9.29
N PHE A 15 39.81 55.64 9.82
CA PHE A 15 40.26 54.93 11.02
C PHE A 15 39.62 53.54 11.04
N ILE A 16 40.18 52.58 10.32
CA ILE A 16 40.10 51.11 10.52
C ILE A 16 40.95 50.50 9.40
N ILE A 17 42.27 50.73 9.46
CA ILE A 17 43.25 49.92 8.73
C ILE A 17 44.40 49.67 9.71
N ILE A 18 44.64 48.39 10.00
CA ILE A 18 45.77 47.78 10.71
C ILE A 18 45.63 47.64 12.23
N ILE A 19 45.00 46.53 12.66
CA ILE A 19 45.56 45.65 13.69
C ILE A 19 45.62 44.22 13.11
N ILE A 20 46.77 43.60 13.31
CA ILE A 20 47.35 42.43 12.66
C ILE A 20 47.03 41.15 13.47
N GLN A 21 46.68 40.08 12.74
CA GLN A 21 46.92 38.64 13.01
C GLN A 21 46.44 38.03 14.34
N PHE A 22 45.31 37.30 14.29
CA PHE A 22 45.12 35.99 14.93
C PHE A 22 43.92 35.29 14.25
N PRO A 23 44.00 34.00 13.86
CA PRO A 23 42.88 33.32 13.23
C PRO A 23 41.88 32.93 14.32
N ILE A 24 40.80 33.71 14.48
CA ILE A 24 39.67 33.26 15.28
C ILE A 24 38.89 32.29 14.41
N ALA A 25 39.20 31.01 14.59
CA ALA A 25 38.31 29.92 14.25
C ALA A 25 36.98 30.16 14.98
N LEU A 26 36.01 30.75 14.28
CA LEU A 26 34.61 30.68 14.67
C LEU A 26 34.19 29.23 14.48
N ALA A 27 34.36 28.45 15.55
CA ALA A 27 33.62 27.22 15.76
C ALA A 27 32.13 27.57 15.72
N GLN A 28 31.55 27.53 14.52
CA GLN A 28 30.11 27.45 14.36
C GLN A 28 29.73 26.10 14.96
N SER A 29 29.28 26.13 16.21
CA SER A 29 28.49 25.05 16.79
C SER A 29 27.21 24.95 15.95
N THR A 30 27.31 24.19 14.86
CA THR A 30 26.13 23.59 14.25
C THR A 30 25.53 22.72 15.34
N LYS A 31 24.41 23.18 15.92
CA LYS A 31 23.53 22.32 16.70
C LYS A 31 23.18 21.12 15.83
N THR A 32 23.94 20.04 16.01
CA THR A 32 23.64 18.73 15.47
C THR A 32 22.26 18.39 15.98
N LYS A 33 21.27 18.37 15.07
CA LYS A 33 20.01 17.67 15.31
C LYS A 33 20.41 16.24 15.68
N THR A 34 20.25 15.90 16.94
CA THR A 34 20.17 14.52 17.39
C THR A 34 19.14 13.81 16.51
N PRO A 35 19.49 12.71 15.82
CA PRO A 35 18.51 11.94 15.10
C PRO A 35 17.50 11.39 16.11
N SER A 36 16.23 11.73 15.90
CA SER A 36 15.11 11.22 16.67
C SER A 36 15.03 9.70 16.46
N TYR A 37 15.23 8.94 17.54
CA TYR A 37 15.07 7.48 17.62
C TYR A 37 13.60 7.03 17.70
N SER A 38 12.65 7.89 17.32
CA SER A 38 11.21 7.64 17.54
C SER A 38 10.56 6.77 16.46
N SER A 39 11.27 6.40 15.39
CA SER A 39 10.69 5.66 14.26
C SER A 39 10.39 4.19 14.56
N VAL A 40 11.17 3.53 15.44
CA VAL A 40 10.97 2.11 15.77
C VAL A 40 9.59 1.88 16.41
N ASN A 41 9.20 2.74 17.36
CA ASN A 41 7.95 2.59 18.10
C ASN A 41 6.70 2.77 17.21
N ILE A 42 6.76 3.66 16.21
CA ILE A 42 5.63 3.95 15.32
C ILE A 42 5.39 2.80 14.31
N GLN A 43 6.48 2.23 13.76
CA GLN A 43 6.41 1.10 12.82
C GLN A 43 5.80 -0.14 13.47
N ASP A 44 6.17 -0.40 14.73
CA ASP A 44 5.61 -1.51 15.49
C ASP A 44 4.12 -1.29 15.80
N GLN A 45 3.71 -0.06 16.10
CA GLN A 45 2.31 0.24 16.41
C GLN A 45 1.38 0.03 15.20
N GLU A 46 1.74 0.56 14.03
CA GLU A 46 0.95 0.41 12.79
C GLU A 46 0.76 -1.07 12.43
N LEU A 47 1.82 -1.87 12.58
CA LEU A 47 1.78 -3.32 12.34
C LEU A 47 0.88 -4.05 13.33
N GLN A 48 0.92 -3.67 14.62
CA GLN A 48 0.04 -4.26 15.65
C GLN A 48 -1.42 -3.93 15.43
N GLU A 49 -1.72 -2.71 14.97
CA GLU A 49 -3.08 -2.30 14.60
C GLU A 49 -3.61 -3.16 13.43
N ILE A 50 -2.82 -3.34 12.37
CA ILE A 50 -3.17 -4.21 11.24
C ILE A 50 -3.40 -5.65 11.73
N LYS A 51 -2.47 -6.22 12.51
CA LYS A 51 -2.60 -7.57 13.06
C LYS A 51 -3.89 -7.75 13.85
N THR A 52 -4.25 -6.76 14.65
CA THR A 52 -5.49 -6.79 15.45
C THR A 52 -6.71 -6.81 14.55
N GLN A 53 -6.77 -5.94 13.53
CA GLN A 53 -7.87 -5.90 12.57
C GLN A 53 -7.98 -7.21 11.76
N VAL A 54 -6.86 -7.78 11.31
CA VAL A 54 -6.83 -9.09 10.62
C VAL A 54 -7.37 -10.20 11.52
N LYS A 55 -6.97 -10.21 12.79
CA LYS A 55 -7.44 -11.20 13.78
C LYS A 55 -8.94 -11.06 14.03
N GLU A 56 -9.45 -9.84 14.15
CA GLU A 56 -10.88 -9.56 14.32
C GLU A 56 -11.68 -10.00 13.10
N LEU A 57 -11.24 -9.69 11.89
CA LEU A 57 -11.88 -10.15 10.65
C LEU A 57 -11.88 -11.67 10.51
N THR A 58 -10.76 -12.31 10.86
CA THR A 58 -10.66 -13.77 10.87
C THR A 58 -11.68 -14.37 11.83
N LYS A 59 -11.87 -13.77 13.00
CA LYS A 59 -12.86 -14.22 13.99
C LYS A 59 -14.30 -13.99 13.50
N ALA A 60 -14.58 -12.82 12.91
CA ALA A 60 -15.90 -12.49 12.37
C ALA A 60 -16.32 -13.47 11.28
N THR A 61 -15.41 -13.78 10.35
CA THR A 61 -15.64 -14.75 9.25
C THR A 61 -15.96 -16.15 9.77
N LYS A 62 -15.33 -16.57 10.88
CA LYS A 62 -15.62 -17.88 11.50
C LYS A 62 -16.97 -17.94 12.19
N THR A 63 -17.47 -16.80 12.67
CA THR A 63 -18.68 -16.71 13.50
C THR A 63 -19.94 -16.50 12.64
N ASN A 64 -19.84 -15.70 11.57
CA ASN A 64 -21.00 -15.23 10.81
C ASN A 64 -21.16 -15.97 9.47
N LYS A 65 -21.13 -17.31 9.48
CA LYS A 65 -21.11 -18.11 8.24
C LYS A 65 -22.45 -18.23 7.50
N SER A 66 -23.56 -17.87 8.15
CA SER A 66 -24.91 -18.23 7.66
C SER A 66 -25.78 -17.03 7.26
N ASP A 67 -25.31 -15.79 7.45
CA ASP A 67 -26.04 -14.58 7.07
C ASP A 67 -25.28 -13.83 5.97
N ASP A 68 -25.88 -13.72 4.78
CA ASP A 68 -25.28 -13.04 3.62
C ASP A 68 -25.02 -11.55 3.88
N ASN A 69 -25.82 -10.89 4.72
CA ASN A 69 -25.63 -9.48 5.06
C ASN A 69 -24.35 -9.30 5.90
N ASP A 70 -24.15 -10.16 6.89
CA ASP A 70 -22.94 -10.14 7.71
C ASP A 70 -21.71 -10.49 6.88
N LEU A 71 -21.79 -11.49 6.01
CA LEU A 71 -20.71 -11.84 5.09
C LEU A 71 -20.37 -10.68 4.14
N THR A 72 -21.37 -9.97 3.63
CA THR A 72 -21.16 -8.78 2.79
C THR A 72 -20.41 -7.69 3.55
N LYS A 73 -20.79 -7.42 4.80
CA LYS A 73 -20.11 -6.43 5.64
C LYS A 73 -18.66 -6.81 5.92
N ILE A 74 -18.41 -8.09 6.27
CA ILE A 74 -17.05 -8.58 6.52
C ILE A 74 -16.21 -8.48 5.24
N LYS A 75 -16.78 -8.79 4.06
CA LYS A 75 -16.10 -8.63 2.78
C LYS A 75 -15.68 -7.18 2.53
N LEU A 76 -16.59 -6.23 2.74
CA LEU A 76 -16.28 -4.81 2.57
C LEU A 76 -15.13 -4.36 3.49
N GLN A 77 -15.12 -4.83 4.74
CA GLN A 77 -14.04 -4.54 5.69
C GLN A 77 -12.72 -5.18 5.28
N ALA A 78 -12.75 -6.43 4.77
CA ALA A 78 -11.56 -7.10 4.24
C ALA A 78 -11.01 -6.37 2.99
N ASP A 79 -11.86 -5.97 2.05
CA ASP A 79 -11.45 -5.26 0.83
C ASP A 79 -10.90 -3.84 1.14
N ASP A 80 -11.43 -3.17 2.17
CA ASP A 80 -10.90 -1.89 2.65
C ASP A 80 -9.54 -2.07 3.34
N LEU A 81 -9.42 -3.07 4.23
CA LEU A 81 -8.17 -3.37 4.90
C LEU A 81 -7.07 -3.80 3.92
N SER A 82 -7.40 -4.62 2.94
CA SER A 82 -6.48 -5.04 1.86
C SER A 82 -5.91 -3.82 1.12
N ARG A 83 -6.76 -2.85 0.77
CA ARG A 83 -6.33 -1.60 0.13
C ARG A 83 -5.43 -0.76 1.05
N LYS A 84 -5.76 -0.65 2.33
CA LYS A 84 -4.93 0.06 3.32
C LYS A 84 -3.54 -0.57 3.43
N ILE A 85 -3.48 -1.90 3.59
CA ILE A 85 -2.20 -2.62 3.69
C ILE A 85 -1.39 -2.45 2.40
N SER A 86 -2.02 -2.54 1.23
CA SER A 86 -1.34 -2.34 -0.07
C SER A 86 -0.74 -0.94 -0.22
N ASN A 87 -1.44 0.10 0.22
CA ASN A 87 -0.91 1.48 0.21
C ASN A 87 0.32 1.61 1.12
N ILE A 88 0.27 1.02 2.32
CA ILE A 88 1.39 1.01 3.28
C ILE A 88 2.59 0.28 2.66
N ILE A 89 2.38 -0.92 2.09
CA ILE A 89 3.42 -1.70 1.39
C ILE A 89 4.10 -0.83 0.32
N SER A 90 3.32 -0.17 -0.55
CA SER A 90 3.84 0.70 -1.62
C SER A 90 4.67 1.89 -1.08
N GLU A 91 4.21 2.53 0.00
CA GLU A 91 4.94 3.63 0.64
C GLU A 91 6.28 3.14 1.23
N TYR A 92 6.28 1.96 1.87
CA TYR A 92 7.49 1.38 2.45
C TYR A 92 8.50 0.94 1.37
N HIS A 93 8.04 0.44 0.22
CA HIS A 93 8.93 0.18 -0.92
C HIS A 93 9.66 1.45 -1.36
N THR A 94 8.93 2.55 -1.53
CA THR A 94 9.51 3.85 -1.92
C THR A 94 10.59 4.29 -0.92
N ARG A 95 10.28 4.23 0.38
CA ARG A 95 11.24 4.58 1.45
C ARG A 95 12.45 3.64 1.50
N LEU A 96 12.27 2.36 1.21
CA LEU A 96 13.37 1.39 1.12
C LEU A 96 14.31 1.70 -0.05
N ASP A 97 13.77 2.13 -1.18
CA ASP A 97 14.56 2.54 -2.35
C ASP A 97 15.36 3.81 -2.06
N GLU A 98 14.78 4.79 -1.37
CA GLU A 98 15.53 5.96 -0.88
C GLU A 98 16.72 5.57 0.01
N ILE A 99 16.53 4.63 0.95
CA ILE A 99 17.61 4.13 1.81
C ILE A 99 18.68 3.40 0.99
N ARG A 100 18.28 2.58 0.02
CA ARG A 100 19.21 1.90 -0.88
C ARG A 100 20.04 2.89 -1.68
N ASN A 101 19.41 3.94 -2.22
CA ASN A 101 20.10 4.99 -2.96
C ASN A 101 21.11 5.73 -2.08
N ARG A 102 20.75 6.10 -0.84
CA ARG A 102 21.70 6.69 0.12
C ARG A 102 22.86 5.77 0.44
N LEU A 103 22.62 4.47 0.59
CA LEU A 103 23.71 3.50 0.79
C LEU A 103 24.65 3.42 -0.43
N VAL A 104 24.11 3.55 -1.64
CA VAL A 104 24.91 3.62 -2.87
C VAL A 104 25.73 4.90 -2.91
N GLU A 105 25.15 6.05 -2.55
CA GLU A 105 25.86 7.34 -2.47
C GLU A 105 27.00 7.34 -1.45
N LEU A 106 26.84 6.64 -0.33
CA LEU A 106 27.88 6.47 0.69
C LEU A 106 29.03 5.54 0.25
N GLY A 107 28.82 4.74 -0.79
CA GLY A 107 29.82 3.82 -1.34
C GLY A 107 30.21 2.67 -0.42
N ASN A 108 31.08 1.81 -0.96
CA ASN A 108 31.65 0.69 -0.21
C ASN A 108 32.62 1.19 0.87
N PRO A 109 32.76 0.47 1.99
CA PRO A 109 33.78 0.77 2.99
C PRO A 109 35.17 0.83 2.35
N THR A 110 35.97 1.83 2.71
CA THR A 110 37.38 1.90 2.28
C THR A 110 38.14 0.66 2.76
N GLU A 111 38.65 -0.14 1.81
CA GLU A 111 39.48 -1.32 2.08
C GLU A 111 40.92 -0.97 2.50
N ASN A 112 41.29 0.31 2.40
CA ASN A 112 42.65 0.78 2.62
C ASN A 112 42.85 1.26 4.09
N PRO A 113 43.59 0.53 4.93
CA PRO A 113 43.80 0.88 6.35
C PRO A 113 44.60 2.17 6.57
N GLN A 114 45.19 2.75 5.52
CA GLN A 114 46.00 3.98 5.60
C GLN A 114 45.21 5.28 5.39
N GLN A 115 43.95 5.20 4.95
CA GLN A 115 43.02 6.34 4.89
C GLN A 115 41.68 5.96 5.53
N PRO A 116 41.58 6.01 6.87
CA PRO A 116 40.35 5.69 7.58
C PRO A 116 39.20 6.60 7.13
N GLU A 117 38.05 6.01 6.85
CA GLU A 117 36.83 6.80 6.62
C GLU A 117 36.49 7.65 7.86
N PRO A 118 35.89 8.83 7.68
CA PRO A 118 35.32 9.58 8.80
C PRO A 118 34.34 8.71 9.59
N SER A 119 34.47 8.69 10.92
CA SER A 119 33.62 7.89 11.81
C SER A 119 32.12 8.15 11.63
N ILE A 120 31.75 9.36 11.20
CA ILE A 120 30.38 9.75 10.87
C ILE A 120 29.81 8.97 9.67
N VAL A 121 30.61 8.68 8.64
CA VAL A 121 30.18 7.92 7.45
C VAL A 121 29.95 6.45 7.80
N VAL A 122 30.85 5.88 8.62
CA VAL A 122 30.72 4.51 9.12
C VAL A 122 29.46 4.37 9.99
N ALA A 123 29.21 5.34 10.88
CA ALA A 123 28.02 5.35 11.74
C ALA A 123 26.73 5.49 10.92
N GLU A 124 26.70 6.38 9.92
CA GLU A 124 25.55 6.55 9.04
C GLU A 124 25.27 5.29 8.22
N ARG A 125 26.30 4.69 7.61
CA ARG A 125 26.17 3.43 6.85
C ARG A 125 25.59 2.32 7.72
N SER A 126 26.11 2.14 8.93
CA SER A 126 25.62 1.15 9.90
C SER A 126 24.15 1.39 10.27
N ASN A 127 23.79 2.67 10.51
CA ASN A 127 22.42 3.06 10.81
C ASN A 127 21.47 2.73 9.65
N LEU A 128 21.82 3.09 8.42
CA LEU A 128 21.01 2.83 7.23
C LEU A 128 20.85 1.33 6.94
N ILE A 129 21.89 0.51 7.16
CA ILE A 129 21.79 -0.96 7.04
C ILE A 129 20.78 -1.53 8.05
N SER A 130 20.84 -1.06 9.30
CA SER A 130 19.91 -1.47 10.36
C SER A 130 18.47 -1.06 10.02
N GLN A 131 18.26 0.18 9.58
CA GLN A 131 16.94 0.66 9.14
C GLN A 131 16.39 -0.16 7.98
N ARG A 132 17.23 -0.51 6.98
CA ARG A 132 16.82 -1.35 5.85
C ARG A 132 16.36 -2.73 6.31
N ALA A 133 17.10 -3.36 7.21
CA ALA A 133 16.76 -4.68 7.73
C ALA A 133 15.40 -4.66 8.46
N GLN A 134 15.18 -3.67 9.33
CA GLN A 134 13.93 -3.51 10.07
C GLN A 134 12.73 -3.29 9.13
N LYS A 135 12.85 -2.38 8.16
CA LYS A 135 11.79 -2.11 7.19
C LYS A 135 11.49 -3.30 6.28
N THR A 136 12.51 -4.08 5.92
CA THR A 136 12.31 -5.30 5.12
C THR A 136 11.54 -6.36 5.91
N ALA A 137 11.81 -6.49 7.21
CA ALA A 137 11.05 -7.39 8.09
C ALA A 137 9.58 -6.94 8.22
N PHE A 138 9.33 -5.64 8.44
CA PHE A 138 7.99 -5.06 8.45
C PHE A 138 7.24 -5.37 7.15
N LEU A 139 7.87 -5.14 6.00
CA LEU A 139 7.28 -5.37 4.68
C LEU A 139 6.88 -6.83 4.49
N SER A 140 7.77 -7.77 4.83
CA SER A 140 7.48 -9.19 4.77
C SER A 140 6.28 -9.59 5.63
N GLU A 141 6.11 -8.97 6.80
CA GLU A 141 4.97 -9.26 7.67
C GLU A 141 3.68 -8.61 7.16
N ALA A 142 3.75 -7.38 6.63
CA ALA A 142 2.63 -6.72 5.99
C ALA A 142 2.12 -7.50 4.76
N ASP A 143 3.02 -8.03 3.93
CA ASP A 143 2.68 -8.90 2.80
C ASP A 143 1.94 -10.16 3.25
N ALA A 144 2.39 -10.80 4.34
CA ALA A 144 1.70 -11.97 4.90
C ALA A 144 0.29 -11.63 5.40
N LEU A 145 0.11 -10.47 6.04
CA LEU A 145 -1.19 -9.98 6.49
C LEU A 145 -2.10 -9.63 5.30
N TYR A 146 -1.58 -8.97 4.26
CA TYR A 146 -2.31 -8.70 3.02
C TYR A 146 -2.85 -9.99 2.41
N ASN A 147 -2.00 -11.00 2.23
CA ASN A 147 -2.39 -12.30 1.66
C ASN A 147 -3.47 -12.99 2.50
N THR A 148 -3.39 -12.86 3.83
CA THR A 148 -4.42 -13.39 4.74
C THR A 148 -5.77 -12.71 4.53
N VAL A 149 -5.79 -11.38 4.41
CA VAL A 149 -7.02 -10.60 4.19
C VAL A 149 -7.61 -10.84 2.80
N ASP A 150 -6.76 -10.94 1.78
CA ASP A 150 -7.18 -11.28 0.42
C ASP A 150 -7.83 -12.67 0.38
N GLN A 151 -7.26 -13.65 1.08
CA GLN A 151 -7.86 -14.98 1.21
C GLN A 151 -9.22 -14.92 1.93
N ILE A 152 -9.36 -14.11 2.99
CA ILE A 152 -10.66 -13.91 3.66
C ILE A 152 -11.71 -13.39 2.67
N SER A 153 -11.39 -12.40 1.84
CA SER A 153 -12.34 -11.86 0.86
C SER A 153 -12.75 -12.90 -0.19
N LYS A 154 -11.81 -13.75 -0.62
CA LYS A 154 -12.07 -14.87 -1.53
C LYS A 154 -12.97 -15.92 -0.90
N ASP A 155 -12.66 -16.35 0.33
CA ASP A 155 -13.42 -17.35 1.07
C ASP A 155 -14.87 -16.88 1.32
N ILE A 156 -15.06 -15.60 1.65
CA ILE A 156 -16.40 -15.04 1.81
C ILE A 156 -17.17 -15.07 0.49
N THR A 157 -16.52 -14.75 -0.63
CA THR A 157 -17.16 -14.80 -1.95
C THR A 157 -17.67 -16.21 -2.25
N GLU A 158 -16.86 -17.22 -1.96
CA GLU A 158 -17.25 -18.62 -2.12
C GLU A 158 -18.41 -19.01 -1.19
N GLN A 159 -18.37 -18.62 0.09
CA GLN A 159 -19.46 -18.88 1.03
C GLN A 159 -20.79 -18.25 0.59
N ARG A 160 -20.76 -17.00 0.12
CA ARG A 160 -21.95 -16.32 -0.40
C ARG A 160 -22.51 -17.03 -1.63
N ASN A 161 -21.63 -17.49 -2.54
CA ASN A 161 -22.04 -18.29 -3.69
C ASN A 161 -22.69 -19.61 -3.27
N GLN A 162 -22.22 -20.25 -2.19
CA GLN A 162 -22.82 -21.47 -1.64
C GLN A 162 -24.20 -21.20 -1.03
N LEU A 163 -24.34 -20.18 -0.18
CA LEU A 163 -25.64 -19.78 0.38
C LEU A 163 -26.65 -19.42 -0.71
N PHE A 164 -26.19 -18.75 -1.78
CA PHE A 164 -27.03 -18.45 -2.94
C PHE A 164 -27.51 -19.73 -3.64
N LYS A 165 -26.59 -20.67 -3.92
CA LYS A 165 -26.96 -21.98 -4.50
C LYS A 165 -27.94 -22.73 -3.60
N GLU A 166 -27.67 -22.84 -2.30
CA GLU A 166 -28.54 -23.49 -1.34
C GLU A 166 -29.93 -22.84 -1.28
N THR A 167 -30.01 -21.51 -1.29
CA THR A 167 -31.29 -20.77 -1.30
C THR A 167 -32.07 -21.03 -2.59
N LEU A 168 -31.38 -21.01 -3.75
CA LEU A 168 -32.00 -21.32 -5.04
C LEU A 168 -32.58 -22.74 -5.05
N PHE A 169 -31.83 -23.73 -4.57
CA PHE A 169 -32.26 -25.14 -4.58
C PHE A 169 -33.28 -25.48 -3.49
N SER A 170 -33.19 -24.88 -2.31
CA SER A 170 -34.14 -25.09 -1.20
C SER A 170 -35.55 -24.62 -1.57
N ARG A 171 -35.68 -23.51 -2.30
CA ARG A 171 -36.97 -23.05 -2.85
C ARG A 171 -37.47 -23.91 -4.01
N ASN A 172 -36.57 -24.58 -4.70
CA ASN A 172 -36.81 -25.35 -5.93
C ASN A 172 -36.79 -26.87 -5.72
N ASN A 173 -37.05 -27.35 -4.50
CA ASN A 173 -37.36 -28.76 -4.24
C ASN A 173 -38.64 -29.24 -4.98
N VAL A 174 -39.28 -28.36 -5.76
CA VAL A 174 -40.44 -28.62 -6.64
C VAL A 174 -40.05 -28.71 -8.13
N SER A 175 -38.87 -28.27 -8.58
CA SER A 175 -38.66 -27.96 -10.01
C SER A 175 -37.65 -28.80 -10.80
N PHE A 176 -36.91 -29.75 -10.22
CA PHE A 176 -36.00 -30.55 -11.07
C PHE A 176 -36.78 -31.45 -12.05
N SER A 177 -37.91 -32.01 -11.62
CA SER A 177 -38.84 -32.76 -12.49
C SER A 177 -39.62 -31.87 -13.45
N LEU A 178 -40.06 -30.68 -13.02
CA LEU A 178 -40.74 -29.70 -13.90
C LEU A 178 -39.80 -29.10 -14.95
N ILE A 179 -38.51 -28.92 -14.65
CA ILE A 179 -37.50 -28.47 -15.62
C ILE A 179 -37.25 -29.55 -16.66
N GLU A 180 -37.16 -30.83 -16.27
CA GLU A 180 -36.99 -31.94 -17.21
C GLU A 180 -38.20 -32.11 -18.15
N GLU A 181 -39.42 -32.00 -17.63
CA GLU A 181 -40.67 -32.08 -18.42
C GLU A 181 -40.90 -30.84 -19.31
N SER A 182 -40.48 -29.66 -18.85
CA SER A 182 -40.55 -28.44 -19.67
C SER A 182 -39.49 -28.44 -20.79
N VAL A 183 -38.29 -28.96 -20.53
CA VAL A 183 -37.22 -29.01 -21.56
C VAL A 183 -37.57 -30.00 -22.68
N SER A 184 -38.21 -31.14 -22.37
CA SER A 184 -38.65 -32.11 -23.39
C SER A 184 -39.80 -31.57 -24.26
N SER A 185 -40.79 -30.91 -23.64
CA SER A 185 -41.90 -30.27 -24.37
C SER A 185 -41.45 -29.08 -25.24
N LEU A 186 -40.46 -28.30 -24.78
CA LEU A 186 -39.84 -27.26 -25.59
C LEU A 186 -39.16 -27.83 -26.84
N TRP A 187 -38.56 -29.02 -26.78
CA TRP A 187 -37.91 -29.62 -27.95
C TRP A 187 -38.91 -30.08 -29.03
N GLU A 188 -40.05 -30.64 -28.60
CA GLU A 188 -41.14 -30.99 -29.52
C GLU A 188 -41.75 -29.74 -30.17
N GLU A 189 -41.98 -28.69 -29.38
CA GLU A 189 -42.59 -27.44 -29.85
C GLU A 189 -41.64 -26.63 -30.76
N ILE A 190 -40.32 -26.67 -30.50
CA ILE A 190 -39.29 -26.10 -31.37
C ILE A 190 -39.28 -26.83 -32.73
N SER A 191 -39.34 -28.16 -32.76
CA SER A 191 -39.33 -28.92 -34.02
C SER A 191 -40.56 -28.62 -34.90
N SER A 192 -41.74 -28.50 -34.28
CA SER A 192 -42.99 -28.13 -34.94
C SER A 192 -42.95 -26.70 -35.49
N SER A 193 -42.39 -25.78 -34.70
CA SER A 193 -42.20 -24.38 -35.10
C SER A 193 -41.23 -24.27 -36.29
N PHE A 194 -40.09 -24.98 -36.24
CA PHE A 194 -39.14 -25.03 -37.37
C PHE A 194 -39.76 -25.62 -38.63
N MET A 195 -40.56 -26.69 -38.51
CA MET A 195 -41.27 -27.27 -39.66
C MET A 195 -42.28 -26.29 -40.27
N THR A 196 -42.96 -25.49 -39.45
CA THR A 196 -43.88 -24.45 -39.92
C THR A 196 -43.13 -23.36 -40.69
N PHE A 197 -41.97 -22.92 -40.19
CA PHE A 197 -41.09 -21.98 -40.89
C PHE A 197 -40.54 -22.53 -42.20
N ILE A 198 -40.08 -23.79 -42.22
CA ILE A 198 -39.57 -24.45 -43.43
C ILE A 198 -40.68 -24.61 -44.47
N THR A 199 -41.89 -24.97 -44.03
CA THR A 199 -43.05 -25.14 -44.92
C THR A 199 -43.46 -23.82 -45.57
N TRP A 200 -43.50 -22.74 -44.80
CA TRP A 200 -43.70 -21.39 -45.34
C TRP A 200 -42.58 -20.99 -46.30
N ALA A 201 -41.32 -21.22 -45.93
CA ALA A 201 -40.17 -20.86 -46.78
C ALA A 201 -40.16 -21.63 -48.11
N LEU A 202 -40.49 -22.91 -48.10
CA LEU A 202 -40.62 -23.74 -49.30
C LEU A 202 -41.80 -23.28 -50.17
N PHE A 203 -42.93 -22.87 -49.57
CA PHE A 203 -44.06 -22.31 -50.31
C PHE A 203 -43.65 -21.03 -51.06
N VAL A 204 -43.00 -20.08 -50.37
CA VAL A 204 -42.51 -18.84 -50.98
C VAL A 204 -41.52 -19.13 -52.12
N TRP A 205 -40.73 -20.20 -52.00
CA TRP A 205 -39.78 -20.58 -53.05
C TRP A 205 -40.44 -21.31 -54.23
N LYS A 206 -41.57 -22.00 -54.02
CA LYS A 206 -42.33 -22.72 -55.06
C LYS A 206 -43.24 -21.81 -55.88
N GLU A 207 -43.71 -20.70 -55.30
CA GLU A 207 -44.60 -19.71 -55.96
C GLU A 207 -43.84 -18.67 -56.80
N LYS A 208 -42.62 -19.00 -57.28
CA LYS A 208 -41.76 -18.14 -58.10
C LYS A 208 -41.31 -18.88 -59.35
#